data_AF-A0A2H4YPS7-F1
#
_entry.id   AF-A0A2H4YPS7-F1
#
_cell.length_a   1.000
_cell.length_b   1.000
_cell.length_c   1.000
_cell.angle_alpha   90.00
_cell.angle_beta   90.00
_cell.angle_gamma   90.00
#
_symmetry.space_group_name_H-M   'P 1'
#
loop_
_entity.id
_entity.type
_entity.pdbx_description
1 polymer ?
#
loop_
_entity_poly.entity_id
_entity_poly.type
_entity_poly.pdbx_seq_one_letter_code
_entity_poly.pdbx_strand_id
1 'polypeptide(L)' 'MHTKNLDNFTLLRTENGNVIARDNRDNQEFVFAECYSREIASVIMEAVKRYCSTEIPHATKH' A
#
# COMPACT_ATOMS: atom_id res chain seq x y z
N MET A 1 -15.11 10.49 -5.98
CA MET A 1 -13.77 10.06 -6.41
C MET A 1 -12.90 10.04 -5.17
N HIS A 2 -12.46 8.86 -4.71
CA HIS A 2 -11.57 8.75 -3.55
C HIS A 2 -10.13 8.96 -4.01
N THR A 3 -9.51 10.06 -3.57
CA THR A 3 -8.06 10.21 -3.61
C THR A 3 -7.47 9.09 -2.75
N LYS A 4 -6.77 8.13 -3.37
CA LYS A 4 -6.09 7.02 -2.69
C LYS A 4 -4.82 7.52 -2.03
N ASN A 5 -4.95 8.44 -1.08
CA ASN A 5 -3.79 8.96 -0.39
C ASN A 5 -3.43 8.04 0.79
N LEU A 6 -2.21 7.50 0.76
CA LEU A 6 -1.65 6.71 1.87
C LEU A 6 -1.18 7.59 3.03
N ASP A 7 -1.45 8.90 3.07
CA ASP A 7 -1.04 9.78 4.17
C ASP A 7 -1.38 9.22 5.57
N ASN A 8 -2.49 8.50 5.69
CA ASN A 8 -2.91 7.87 6.95
C ASN A 8 -2.47 6.42 7.10
N PHE A 9 -1.76 5.84 6.12
CA PHE A 9 -1.40 4.43 6.10
C PHE A 9 0.11 4.24 6.08
N THR A 10 0.60 3.35 6.93
CA THR A 10 1.99 2.90 6.90
C THR A 10 2.06 1.52 6.26
N LEU A 11 2.85 1.37 5.19
CA LEU A 11 3.18 0.06 4.61
C LEU A 11 4.29 -0.61 5.42
N LEU A 12 4.02 -1.83 5.90
CA LEU A 12 4.93 -2.59 6.75
C LEU A 12 5.13 -4.00 6.20
N ARG A 13 6.29 -4.58 6.53
CA ARG A 13 6.55 -6.01 6.42
C ARG A 13 6.57 -6.59 7.84
N THR A 14 5.71 -7.57 8.10
CA THR A 14 5.63 -8.23 9.40
C THR A 14 6.72 -9.30 9.56
N GLU A 15 6.91 -9.81 10.77
CA GLU A 15 7.91 -10.84 11.07
C GLU A 15 7.65 -12.15 10.32
N ASN A 16 6.37 -12.51 10.13
CA ASN A 16 5.98 -13.68 9.33
C ASN A 16 6.09 -13.45 7.81
N GLY A 17 6.51 -12.27 7.36
CA GLY A 17 6.77 -11.93 5.96
C GLY A 17 5.64 -11.18 5.25
N ASN A 18 4.44 -11.12 5.83
CA ASN A 18 3.29 -10.46 5.21
C ASN A 18 3.57 -8.98 4.92
N VAL A 19 2.99 -8.50 3.82
CA VAL A 19 2.93 -7.08 3.50
C VAL A 19 1.57 -6.57 3.96
N ILE A 20 1.59 -5.58 4.86
CA ILE A 20 0.37 -4.99 5.43
C ILE A 20 0.35 -3.47 5.24
N ALA A 21 -0.85 -2.90 5.19
CA ALA A 21 -1.08 -1.49 5.52
C ALA A 21 -1.60 -1.41 6.94
N ARG A 22 -1.01 -0.53 7.75
CA ARG A 22 -1.56 -0.13 9.04
C ARG A 22 -2.16 1.27 8.93
N ASP A 23 -3.42 1.42 9.26
CA ASP A 23 -4.06 2.73 9.42
C ASP A 23 -3.53 3.39 10.70
N ASN A 24 -2.95 4.57 10.58
CA ASN A 24 -2.35 5.30 11.69
C ASN A 24 -3.41 5.98 12.58
N ARG A 25 -4.68 5.99 12.18
CA ARG A 25 -5.78 6.63 12.95
C ARG A 25 -6.31 5.73 14.06
N ASP A 26 -6.40 4.43 13.80
CA ASP A 26 -6.98 3.44 14.72
C ASP A 26 -6.12 2.18 14.90
N ASN A 27 -4.95 2.12 14.27
CA ASN A 27 -4.04 0.96 14.25
C ASN A 27 -4.64 -0.29 13.58
N GLN A 28 -5.67 -0.16 12.77
CA GLN A 28 -6.21 -1.29 12.02
C GLN A 28 -5.22 -1.75 10.94
N GLU A 29 -4.98 -3.06 10.88
CA GLU A 29 -4.08 -3.68 9.91
C GLU A 29 -4.85 -4.38 8.79
N PHE A 30 -4.38 -4.19 7.55
CA PHE A 30 -4.92 -4.79 6.34
C PHE A 30 -3.82 -5.55 5.62
N VAL A 31 -4.03 -6.85 5.37
CA VAL A 31 -3.06 -7.68 4.64
C VAL A 31 -3.21 -7.45 3.14
N PHE A 32 -2.15 -7.01 2.48
CA PHE A 32 -2.08 -6.97 1.01
C PHE A 32 -1.63 -8.30 0.43
N ALA A 33 -0.66 -8.94 1.08
CA ALA A 33 -0.13 -10.22 0.64
C ALA A 33 0.49 -10.99 1.80
N GLU A 34 0.23 -12.29 1.82
CA GLU A 34 0.99 -13.25 2.62
C GLU A 34 2.21 -13.69 1.80
N CYS A 35 3.41 -13.35 2.25
CA CYS A 35 4.61 -13.51 1.42
C CYS A 35 5.87 -13.76 2.24
N TYR A 36 6.36 -15.00 2.28
CA TYR A 36 7.58 -15.32 3.01
C TYR A 36 8.85 -14.81 2.32
N SER A 37 8.87 -14.69 0.99
CA SER A 37 10.03 -14.17 0.23
C SER A 37 10.19 -12.66 0.46
N ARG A 38 11.40 -12.26 0.84
CA ARG A 38 11.72 -10.85 1.07
C ARG A 38 11.70 -10.05 -0.23
N GLU A 39 12.21 -10.64 -1.31
CA GLU A 39 12.33 -10.04 -2.62
C GLU A 39 10.95 -9.75 -3.21
N ILE A 40 10.03 -10.72 -3.12
CA ILE A 40 8.66 -10.55 -3.60
C ILE A 40 7.92 -9.52 -2.74
N ALA A 41 8.09 -9.55 -1.41
CA ALA A 41 7.50 -8.55 -0.53
C ALA A 41 7.97 -7.13 -0.88
N SER A 42 9.26 -6.93 -1.20
CA SER A 42 9.79 -5.64 -1.65
C SER A 42 9.12 -5.15 -2.94
N VAL A 43 8.94 -6.03 -3.94
CA VAL A 43 8.25 -5.69 -5.19
C VAL A 43 6.80 -5.26 -4.93
N ILE A 44 6.08 -5.98 -4.06
CA ILE A 44 4.70 -5.64 -3.70
C ILE A 44 4.65 -4.28 -3.01
N MET A 45 5.53 -4.02 -2.04
CA MET A 45 5.58 -2.74 -1.33
C MET A 45 5.85 -1.57 -2.29
N GLU A 46 6.75 -1.73 -3.26
CA GLU A 46 7.00 -0.70 -4.27
C GLU A 46 5.79 -0.46 -5.17
N ALA A 47 5.10 -1.53 -5.59
CA ALA A 47 3.89 -1.41 -6.38
C ALA A 47 2.80 -0.63 -5.62
N VAL A 48 2.55 -0.96 -4.35
CA VAL A 48 1.52 -0.26 -3.55
C VAL A 48 1.88 1.21 -3.37
N LYS A 49 3.14 1.54 -3.07
CA LYS A 49 3.60 2.94 -3.03
C LYS A 49 3.33 3.64 -4.35
N ARG A 50 3.72 3.05 -5.49
CA ARG A 50 3.55 3.64 -6.81
C ARG A 50 2.09 3.95 -7.16
N TYR A 51 1.17 3.01 -6.93
CA TYR A 51 -0.24 3.17 -7.29
C TYR A 51 -1.05 4.06 -6.34
N CYS A 52 -0.50 4.33 -5.15
CA CYS A 52 -1.12 5.22 -4.18
C CYS A 52 -0.49 6.62 -4.15
N SER A 53 0.75 6.79 -4.62
CA SER A 53 1.39 8.10 -4.77
C SER A 53 1.00 8.82 -6.07
N THR A 54 0.46 8.11 -7.06
CA THR A 54 -0.07 8.76 -8.26
C THR A 54 -1.40 9.44 -7.94
N GLU A 55 -1.41 10.78 -7.93
CA GLU A 55 -2.61 11.53 -8.25
C GLU A 55 -3.22 10.92 -9.52
N ILE A 56 -4.51 10.59 -9.49
CA ILE A 56 -5.22 10.10 -10.65
C ILE A 56 -5.08 11.20 -11.71
N PRO A 57 -4.43 10.97 -12.86
CA PRO A 57 -4.43 11.96 -13.93
C PRO A 57 -5.90 12.19 -14.26
N HIS A 58 -6.38 13.42 -14.04
CA HIS A 58 -7.76 13.76 -14.37
C HIS A 58 -8.02 13.29 -15.80
N ALA A 59 -8.93 12.34 -15.96
CA ALA A 59 -9.36 11.87 -17.26
C ALA A 59 -9.73 13.11 -18.08
N THR A 60 -8.90 13.45 -19.06
CA THR A 60 -9.19 14.51 -20.01
C THR A 60 -10.49 14.11 -20.69
N LYS A 61 -11.58 14.79 -20.36
CA LYS A 61 -12.85 14.64 -21.06
C LYS A 61 -12.59 15.08 -22.50
N HIS A 62 -12.60 14.12 -23.42
CA HIS A 62 -12.79 14.38 -24.84
C HIS A 62 -14.28 14.59 -25.13
#